data_AF-A0A226WW38-F1
#
_entry.id   AF-A0A226WW38-F1
#
_cell.length_a   1.000
_cell.length_b   1.000
_cell.length_c   1.000
_cell.angle_alpha   90.00
_cell.angle_beta   90.00
_cell.angle_gamma   90.00
#
_symmetry.space_group_name_H-M   'P 1'
#
loop_
_entity.id
_entity.type
_entity.pdbx_description
1 polymer ?
#
loop_
_entity_poly.entity_id
_entity_poly.type
_entity_poly.pdbx_seq_one_letter_code
_entity_poly.pdbx_strand_id
1 'polypeptide(L)' 'MVEGGNSPDTQQGPPRKNMPAYAGKLTNTEMAQVLTFIRTTWGNNASPVTTRDVTQLRAYIYK' A
#
# COMPACT_ATOMS: atom_id res chain seq x y z
N MET A 1 -0.18 -2.84 0.80
CA MET A 1 0.49 -2.26 -0.39
C MET A 1 1.93 -1.88 -0.08
N VAL A 2 2.17 -1.01 0.91
CA VAL A 2 3.52 -0.64 1.39
C VAL A 2 4.38 -1.87 1.72
N GLU A 3 3.83 -2.78 2.52
CA GLU A 3 4.47 -4.03 2.94
C GLU A 3 3.96 -5.25 2.15
N GLY A 4 3.34 -5.03 0.98
CA GLY A 4 2.64 -6.07 0.24
C GLY A 4 1.25 -6.35 0.81
N GLY A 5 0.70 -7.52 0.50
CA GLY A 5 -0.61 -7.97 0.99
C GLY A 5 -1.01 -9.29 0.32
N ASN A 6 -1.92 -10.02 0.95
CA ASN A 6 -2.46 -11.26 0.37
C ASN A 6 -3.96 -11.09 0.16
N SER A 7 -4.47 -11.59 -0.97
CA SER A 7 -5.91 -11.69 -1.15
C SER A 7 -6.51 -12.61 -0.06
N PRO A 8 -7.77 -12.38 0.35
CA PRO A 8 -8.43 -13.20 1.35
C PRO A 8 -8.52 -14.67 0.90
N ASP A 9 -8.46 -15.59 1.87
CA ASP A 9 -8.82 -16.98 1.62
C ASP A 9 -10.33 -17.10 1.56
N THR A 10 -10.85 -17.65 0.48
CA THR A 10 -12.29 -17.83 0.34
C THR A 10 -12.54 -19.25 -0.14
N GLN A 11 -13.52 -19.92 0.48
CA GLN A 11 -13.77 -21.35 0.25
C GLN A 11 -14.09 -21.68 -1.21
N GLN A 12 -14.64 -20.73 -1.97
CA GLN A 12 -15.03 -20.90 -3.37
C GLN A 12 -14.39 -19.87 -4.31
N GLY A 13 -13.47 -19.03 -3.82
CA GLY A 13 -12.84 -18.02 -4.66
C GLY A 13 -11.54 -18.50 -5.30
N PRO A 14 -10.96 -17.65 -6.17
CA PRO A 14 -9.71 -17.98 -6.84
C PRO A 14 -8.55 -18.17 -5.86
N PRO A 15 -7.50 -18.91 -6.25
CA PRO A 15 -6.31 -19.10 -5.43
C PRO A 15 -5.73 -17.78 -4.95
N ARG A 16 -5.21 -17.78 -3.71
CA ARG A 16 -4.62 -16.59 -3.10
C ARG A 16 -3.57 -15.96 -4.01
N LYS A 17 -3.65 -14.65 -4.16
CA LYS A 17 -2.66 -13.83 -4.87
C LYS A 17 -1.90 -12.97 -3.88
N ASN A 18 -0.59 -13.08 -3.94
CA ASN A 18 0.32 -12.31 -3.12
C ASN A 18 0.73 -11.05 -3.87
N MET A 19 0.51 -9.90 -3.26
CA MET A 19 1.11 -8.65 -3.65
C MET A 19 2.47 -8.53 -2.94
N PRO A 20 3.59 -8.47 -3.67
CA PRO A 20 4.91 -8.35 -3.06
C PRO A 20 5.09 -7.01 -2.34
N ALA A 21 5.95 -7.00 -1.32
CA ALA A 21 6.32 -5.78 -0.61
C ALA A 21 7.22 -4.88 -1.46
N TYR A 22 6.97 -3.58 -1.40
CA TYR A 22 7.82 -2.56 -2.03
C TYR A 22 8.67 -1.78 -1.02
N ALA A 23 8.58 -2.13 0.27
CA ALA A 23 9.20 -1.36 1.35
C ALA A 23 10.74 -1.26 1.28
N GLY A 24 11.40 -2.28 0.73
CA GLY A 24 12.85 -2.28 0.50
C GLY A 24 13.29 -1.65 -0.83
N LYS A 25 12.34 -1.22 -1.68
CA LYS A 25 12.63 -0.65 -3.01
C LYS A 25 12.30 0.84 -3.11
N LEU A 26 11.35 1.31 -2.31
CA LEU A 26 10.88 2.69 -2.32
C LEU A 26 11.05 3.34 -0.95
N THR A 27 11.52 4.57 -0.95
CA THR A 27 11.56 5.43 0.24
C THR A 27 10.14 5.81 0.68
N ASN A 28 9.98 6.26 1.93
CA ASN A 28 8.66 6.70 2.44
C ASN A 28 8.08 7.85 1.60
N THR A 29 8.93 8.74 1.08
CA THR A 29 8.52 9.87 0.24
C THR A 29 8.03 9.40 -1.12
N GLU A 30 8.79 8.55 -1.81
CA GLU A 30 8.38 8.01 -3.12
C GLU A 30 7.06 7.22 -3.00
N MET A 31 6.90 6.44 -1.92
CA MET A 31 5.64 5.76 -1.69
C MET A 31 4.48 6.72 -1.43
N ALA A 32 4.66 7.78 -0.64
CA ALA A 32 3.61 8.77 -0.42
C ALA A 32 3.17 9.44 -1.74
N GLN A 33 4.12 9.72 -2.63
CA GLN A 33 3.85 10.30 -3.95
C GLN A 33 3.08 9.33 -4.85
N VAL A 34 3.53 8.08 -4.98
CA VAL A 34 2.84 7.07 -5.79
C VAL A 34 1.43 6.80 -5.26
N LEU A 35 1.27 6.69 -3.94
CA LEU A 35 -0.04 6.47 -3.32
C LEU A 35 -0.98 7.66 -3.54
N THR A 36 -0.46 8.88 -3.46
CA THR A 36 -1.23 10.09 -3.75
C THR A 36 -1.67 10.10 -5.21
N PHE A 37 -0.78 9.79 -6.15
CA PHE A 37 -1.12 9.70 -7.56
C PHE A 37 -2.24 8.68 -7.81
N ILE A 38 -2.16 7.49 -7.23
CA ILE A 38 -3.21 6.47 -7.38
C ILE A 38 -4.55 6.96 -6.81
N ARG A 39 -4.54 7.63 -5.66
CA ARG A 39 -5.76 8.13 -4.99
C ARG A 39 -6.47 9.28 -5.70
N THR A 40 -5.76 10.02 -6.55
CA THR A 40 -6.31 11.20 -7.25
C THR A 40 -6.50 10.96 -8.75
N THR A 41 -6.07 9.81 -9.28
CA THR A 41 -6.19 9.47 -10.71
C THR A 41 -7.15 8.30 -10.94
N TRP A 42 -7.44 8.02 -12.21
CA TRP A 42 -8.36 6.95 -12.65
C TRP A 42 -9.77 7.03 -12.04
N GLY A 43 -10.24 8.25 -11.78
CA GLY A 43 -11.57 8.50 -11.20
C GLY A 43 -11.63 8.30 -9.67
N ASN A 44 -10.50 8.02 -9.02
CA ASN A 44 -10.45 7.98 -7.57
C ASN A 44 -10.55 9.40 -6.99
N ASN A 45 -11.26 9.53 -5.87
CA ASN A 45 -11.39 10.78 -5.12
C ASN A 45 -11.14 10.52 -3.63
N ALA A 46 -9.86 10.41 -3.27
CA ALA A 46 -9.44 10.22 -1.90
C ALA A 46 -8.35 11.24 -1.52
N SER A 47 -8.25 11.54 -0.22
CA SER A 47 -7.24 12.49 0.29
C SER A 47 -5.81 12.02 0.00
N PRO A 48 -4.88 12.95 -0.31
CA PRO A 48 -3.46 12.65 -0.50
C PRO A 48 -2.84 11.89 0.68
N VAL A 49 -1.79 11.12 0.40
CA VAL A 49 -1.00 10.41 1.41
C VAL A 49 0.28 11.19 1.68
N THR A 50 0.58 11.43 2.96
CA THR A 50 1.81 12.10 3.38
C THR A 50 2.91 11.10 3.73
N THR A 51 4.17 11.56 3.70
CA THR A 51 5.32 10.76 4.16
C THR A 51 5.18 10.34 5.63
N ARG A 52 4.52 11.17 6.46
CA ARG A 52 4.25 10.85 7.86
C ARG A 52 3.30 9.66 7.99
N ASP A 53 2.24 9.61 7.18
CA ASP A 53 1.27 8.50 7.18
C ASP A 53 1.98 7.17 6.85
N VAL A 54 2.85 7.18 5.85
CA VAL A 54 3.64 6.00 5.47
C VAL A 54 4.60 5.59 6.59
N THR A 55 5.28 6.55 7.21
CA THR A 55 6.24 6.28 8.30
C THR A 55 5.54 5.69 9.52
N GLN A 56 4.39 6.24 9.92
CA GLN A 56 3.59 5.72 11.03
C GLN A 56 3.07 4.31 10.74
N LEU A 57 2.59 4.06 9.52
CA LEU A 57 2.13 2.74 9.11
C LEU A 57 3.25 1.70 9.16
N ARG A 58 4.46 2.03 8.66
CA ARG A 58 5.62 1.14 8.75
C ARG A 58 5.96 0.83 10.21
N ALA A 59 6.04 1.87 11.05
CA ALA A 59 6.32 1.69 12.47
C ALA A 59 5.27 0.82 13.19
N TYR A 60 4.00 0.91 12.78
CA TYR A 60 2.93 0.06 13.32
C TYR A 60 3.06 -1.41 12.88
N ILE A 61 3.46 -1.67 11.63
CA ILE A 61 3.57 -3.03 11.08
C ILE A 61 4.79 -3.77 11.62
N TYR A 62 5.91 -3.08 11.86
CA TYR A 62 7.16 -3.67 12.35
C TYR A 62 7.31 -3.64 13.88
N LYS A 63 6.20 -3.55 14.60
CA LYS A 63 6.15 -3.61 16.06
C LYS A 63 6.07 -5.06 16.53
#